data_AF-A0A1X6ZXE8-F1
#
_entry.id   AF-A0A1X6ZXE8-F1
#
_cell.length_a   1.000
_cell.length_b   1.000
_cell.length_c   1.000
_cell.angle_alpha   90.00
_cell.angle_beta   90.00
_cell.angle_gamma   90.00
#
_symmetry.space_group_name_H-M   'P 1'
#
loop_
_entity.id
_entity.type
_entity.pdbx_description
1 polymer ?
#
loop_
_entity_poly.entity_id
_entity_poly.type
_entity_poly.pdbx_seq_one_letter_code
_entity_poly.pdbx_strand_id
1 'polypeptide(L)'
;MCGEIDEQVQVGQDLLEQMRVIARREGLSPEAEARAAPRGLAEADGRAAYMESVFREGLSRALADIAAAEEDETVDALAAQSIALARLAGFLAGQLPPEADLFRAIIEAVSAGHAEPQRMAAEHRAEHDHHHGHGHDHDDPHHHHHH
;
A
#
# COMPACT_ATOMS: atom_id res chain seq x y z
N MET A 1 -0.79 -6.46 39.09
CA MET A 1 -0.31 -6.16 37.73
C MET A 1 -1.37 -5.28 37.05
N CYS A 2 -1.60 -4.07 37.57
CA CYS A 2 -2.63 -3.15 37.08
C CYS A 2 -2.05 -1.81 36.59
N GLY A 3 -0.71 -1.68 36.53
CA GLY A 3 -0.04 -0.45 36.08
C GLY A 3 0.15 -0.38 34.56
N GLU A 4 0.48 -1.51 33.93
CA GLU A 4 0.87 -1.53 32.50
C GLU A 4 -0.28 -1.21 31.53
N ILE A 5 -1.53 -1.57 31.89
CA ILE A 5 -2.70 -1.27 31.05
C ILE A 5 -3.06 0.22 31.11
N ASP A 6 -2.91 0.85 32.28
CA ASP A 6 -3.22 2.28 32.50
C ASP A 6 -2.21 3.17 31.76
N GLU A 7 -0.93 2.80 31.78
CA GLU A 7 0.14 3.49 31.06
C GLU A 7 -0.04 3.46 29.54
N GLN A 8 -0.40 2.30 28.97
CA GLN A 8 -0.63 2.20 27.51
C GLN A 8 -1.86 3.00 27.05
N VAL A 9 -2.92 3.03 27.86
CA VAL A 9 -4.11 3.84 27.58
C VAL A 9 -3.77 5.32 27.63
N GLN A 10 -2.99 5.77 28.62
CA GLN A 10 -2.57 7.16 28.74
C GLN A 10 -1.72 7.60 27.54
N VAL A 11 -0.73 6.81 27.14
CA VAL A 11 0.11 7.10 25.95
C VAL A 11 -0.75 7.23 24.68
N GLY A 12 -1.75 6.37 24.51
CA GLY A 12 -2.68 6.45 23.39
C GLY A 12 -3.54 7.73 23.39
N GLN A 13 -3.98 8.18 24.57
CA GLN A 13 -4.75 9.42 24.72
C GLN A 13 -3.91 10.66 24.43
N ASP A 14 -2.67 10.70 24.94
CA ASP A 14 -1.73 11.79 24.72
C ASP A 14 -1.38 11.93 23.23
N LEU A 15 -1.13 10.80 22.56
CA LEU A 15 -0.90 10.77 21.11
C LEU A 15 -2.11 11.30 20.33
N LEU A 16 -3.33 10.89 20.71
CA LEU A 16 -4.55 11.37 20.06
C LEU A 16 -4.76 12.88 20.25
N GLU A 17 -4.46 13.39 21.44
CA GLU A 17 -4.53 14.83 21.71
C GLU A 17 -3.51 15.61 20.87
N GLN A 18 -2.27 15.12 20.79
CA GLN A 18 -1.25 15.68 19.91
C GLN A 18 -1.71 15.71 18.45
N MET A 19 -2.33 14.63 17.96
CA MET A 19 -2.85 14.57 16.58
C MET A 19 -3.97 15.58 16.34
N ARG A 20 -4.85 15.80 17.32
CA ARG A 20 -5.89 16.84 17.22
C ARG A 20 -5.31 18.24 17.18
N VAL A 21 -4.24 18.51 17.94
CA VAL A 21 -3.53 19.81 17.90
C VAL A 21 -2.92 20.05 16.52
N ILE A 22 -2.24 19.03 15.97
CA ILE A 22 -1.64 19.10 14.63
C ILE A 22 -2.72 19.32 13.56
N ALA A 23 -3.80 18.53 13.57
CA ALA A 23 -4.88 18.66 12.61
C ALA A 23 -5.46 20.08 12.58
N ARG A 24 -5.73 20.67 13.76
CA ARG A 24 -6.19 22.07 13.86
C ARG A 24 -5.19 23.07 13.28
N ARG A 25 -3.89 22.88 13.53
CA ARG A 25 -2.84 23.75 13.00
C ARG A 25 -2.76 23.71 11.47
N GLU A 26 -2.94 22.53 10.89
CA GLU A 26 -2.95 22.31 9.45
C GLU A 26 -4.31 22.63 8.80
N GLY A 27 -5.29 23.14 9.56
CA GLY A 27 -6.62 23.47 9.05
C GLY A 27 -7.49 22.25 8.70
N LEU A 28 -7.13 21.07 9.20
CA LEU A 28 -7.86 19.82 8.96
C LEU A 28 -8.99 19.68 10.00
N SER A 29 -10.23 19.52 9.50
CA SER A 29 -11.36 19.08 10.32
C SER A 29 -11.36 17.55 10.38
N PRO A 30 -11.47 16.92 11.57
CA PRO A 30 -11.60 15.47 11.70
C PRO A 30 -12.96 14.93 11.21
N GLU A 31 -13.76 15.74 10.52
CA GLU A 31 -15.00 15.36 9.84
C GLU A 31 -14.68 14.49 8.61
N ALA A 32 -14.14 13.30 8.86
CA ALA A 32 -14.19 12.20 7.91
C ALA A 32 -15.54 11.50 8.04
N GLU A 33 -16.11 11.08 6.91
CA GLU A 33 -17.26 10.17 6.88
C GLU A 33 -17.08 9.02 7.87
N ALA A 34 -18.17 8.54 8.45
CA ALA A 34 -18.18 7.52 9.50
C ALA A 34 -17.53 6.21 9.01
N ARG A 35 -16.22 6.11 9.14
CA ARG A 35 -15.44 4.91 8.86
C ARG A 35 -15.58 3.93 10.02
N ALA A 36 -15.55 2.64 9.69
CA ALA A 36 -15.45 1.62 10.72
C ALA A 36 -14.15 1.81 11.50
N ALA A 37 -14.26 1.92 12.82
CA ALA A 37 -13.09 2.02 13.69
C ALA A 37 -12.16 0.80 13.50
N PRO A 38 -10.83 0.97 13.56
CA PRO A 38 -9.90 -0.16 13.56
C PRO A 38 -10.25 -1.16 14.67
N ARG A 39 -10.19 -2.46 14.38
CA ARG A 39 -10.50 -3.53 15.34
C ARG A 39 -9.39 -4.58 15.34
N GLY A 40 -9.16 -5.21 16.49
CA GLY A 40 -8.26 -6.35 16.61
C GLY A 40 -6.77 -6.01 16.47
N LEU A 41 -6.36 -4.75 16.64
CA LEU A 41 -4.95 -4.33 16.47
C LEU A 41 -3.96 -4.97 17.45
N ALA A 42 -4.46 -5.58 18.54
CA ALA A 42 -3.64 -6.39 19.43
C ALA A 42 -3.04 -7.62 18.71
N GLU A 43 -3.79 -8.19 17.77
CA GLU A 43 -3.39 -9.37 17.01
C GLU A 43 -2.66 -8.99 15.72
N ALA A 44 -1.70 -9.82 15.30
CA ALA A 44 -0.95 -9.60 14.06
C ALA A 44 -1.85 -9.55 12.83
N ASP A 45 -2.82 -10.47 12.74
CA ASP A 45 -3.79 -10.53 11.65
C ASP A 45 -4.68 -9.29 11.60
N GLY A 46 -5.07 -8.76 12.77
CA GLY A 46 -5.85 -7.52 12.85
C GLY A 46 -5.06 -6.30 12.37
N ARG A 47 -3.76 -6.23 12.69
CA ARG A 47 -2.88 -5.19 12.14
C ARG A 47 -2.70 -5.34 10.64
N ALA A 48 -2.49 -6.56 10.13
CA ALA A 48 -2.35 -6.82 8.70
C ALA A 48 -3.61 -6.42 7.91
N ALA A 49 -4.78 -6.82 8.39
CA ALA A 49 -6.06 -6.45 7.77
C ALA A 49 -6.28 -4.92 7.78
N TYR A 50 -5.90 -4.25 8.88
CA TYR A 50 -5.98 -2.79 8.95
C TYR A 50 -5.03 -2.12 7.96
N MET A 51 -3.76 -2.54 7.88
CA MET A 51 -2.79 -2.02 6.92
C MET A 51 -3.27 -2.20 5.47
N GLU A 52 -3.81 -3.38 5.13
CA GLU A 52 -4.37 -3.67 3.81
C GLU A 52 -5.56 -2.76 3.49
N SER A 53 -6.45 -2.49 4.47
CA SER A 53 -7.58 -1.59 4.27
C SER A 53 -7.14 -0.15 3.95
N VAL A 54 -6.12 0.35 4.65
CA VAL A 54 -5.53 1.67 4.42
C VAL A 54 -4.88 1.74 3.05
N PHE A 55 -4.13 0.69 2.67
CA PHE A 55 -3.50 0.59 1.36
C PHE A 55 -4.52 0.64 0.23
N ARG A 56 -5.57 -0.20 0.29
CA ARG A 56 -6.62 -0.24 -0.74
C ARG A 56 -7.35 1.08 -0.89
N GLU A 57 -7.65 1.74 0.22
CA GLU A 57 -8.31 3.05 0.19
C GLU A 57 -7.40 4.11 -0.44
N GLY A 58 -6.13 4.17 -0.03
CA GLY A 58 -5.15 5.08 -0.60
C GLY A 58 -4.96 4.85 -2.11
N LEU A 59 -4.84 3.59 -2.52
CA LEU A 59 -4.71 3.21 -3.93
C LEU A 59 -5.97 3.56 -4.73
N SER A 60 -7.17 3.27 -4.19
CA SER A 60 -8.44 3.60 -4.86
C SER A 60 -8.58 5.10 -5.07
N ARG A 61 -8.22 5.92 -4.07
CA ARG A 61 -8.23 7.37 -4.21
C ARG A 61 -7.21 7.82 -5.25
N ALA A 62 -5.99 7.28 -5.20
CA ALA A 62 -4.94 7.65 -6.13
C ALA A 62 -5.33 7.36 -7.59
N LEU A 63 -5.92 6.19 -7.84
CA LEU A 63 -6.43 5.82 -9.16
C LEU A 63 -7.57 6.72 -9.63
N ALA A 64 -8.48 7.13 -8.73
CA ALA A 64 -9.54 8.07 -9.08
C ALA A 64 -9.00 9.45 -9.44
N ASP A 65 -8.02 9.96 -8.68
CA ASP A 65 -7.38 11.26 -8.94
C ASP A 65 -6.59 11.23 -10.27
N ILE A 66 -5.89 10.12 -10.57
CA ILE A 66 -5.19 9.90 -11.84
C ILE A 66 -6.17 9.84 -13.02
N ALA A 67 -7.29 9.13 -12.87
CA ALA A 67 -8.31 9.03 -13.92
C ALA A 67 -9.02 10.36 -14.22
N ALA A 68 -8.98 11.31 -13.28
CA ALA A 68 -9.54 12.65 -13.44
C ALA A 68 -8.53 13.68 -13.95
N ALA A 69 -7.23 13.35 -14.02
CA ALA A 69 -6.18 14.24 -14.50
C ALA A 69 -6.21 14.40 -16.02
N GLU A 70 -5.66 15.50 -16.53
CA GLU A 70 -5.43 15.66 -17.97
C GLU A 70 -4.40 14.62 -18.48
N GLU A 71 -4.49 14.27 -19.77
CA GLU A 71 -3.71 13.16 -20.34
C GLU A 71 -2.20 13.41 -20.24
N ASP A 72 -1.75 14.65 -20.40
CA ASP A 72 -0.37 15.07 -20.26
C ASP A 72 0.07 15.28 -18.80
N GLU A 73 -0.85 15.33 -17.85
CA GLU A 73 -0.58 15.52 -16.41
C GLU A 73 -0.63 14.20 -15.61
N THR A 74 -1.08 13.11 -16.22
CA THR A 74 -1.31 11.81 -15.53
C THR A 74 -0.07 11.30 -14.79
N VAL A 75 1.12 11.42 -15.39
CA VAL A 75 2.39 10.99 -14.78
C VAL A 75 2.77 11.88 -13.61
N ASP A 76 2.62 13.20 -13.77
CA ASP A 76 2.93 14.18 -12.74
C ASP A 76 1.97 14.05 -11.55
N ALA A 77 0.69 13.77 -11.81
CA ALA A 77 -0.30 13.48 -10.78
C ALA A 77 0.10 12.23 -9.95
N LEU A 78 0.46 11.13 -10.60
CA LEU A 78 0.92 9.91 -9.91
C LEU A 78 2.19 10.17 -9.10
N ALA A 79 3.16 10.90 -9.66
CA ALA A 79 4.41 11.23 -8.97
C ALA A 79 4.19 12.12 -7.75
N ALA A 80 3.39 13.18 -7.90
CA ALA A 80 3.07 14.11 -6.82
C ALA A 80 2.33 13.41 -5.67
N GLN A 81 1.36 12.55 -5.99
CA GLN A 81 0.64 11.76 -4.99
C GLN A 81 1.58 10.80 -4.24
N SER A 82 2.47 10.10 -4.97
CA SER A 82 3.45 9.19 -4.35
C SER A 82 4.37 9.90 -3.36
N ILE A 83 4.88 11.08 -3.72
CA ILE A 83 5.72 11.91 -2.85
C ILE A 83 4.92 12.40 -1.63
N ALA A 84 3.68 12.84 -1.83
CA ALA A 84 2.82 13.32 -0.75
C ALA A 84 2.51 12.20 0.27
N LEU A 85 2.22 10.99 -0.21
CA LEU A 85 1.96 9.82 0.62
C LEU A 85 3.22 9.39 1.40
N ALA A 86 4.40 9.40 0.76
CA ALA A 86 5.66 9.12 1.44
C ALA A 86 5.97 10.13 2.55
N ARG A 87 5.73 11.43 2.28
CA ARG A 87 5.86 12.49 3.29
C ARG A 87 4.89 12.27 4.45
N LEU A 88 3.64 11.88 4.17
CA LEU A 88 2.64 11.58 5.19
C LEU A 88 3.06 10.40 6.07
N ALA A 89 3.56 9.31 5.47
CA ALA A 89 4.04 8.14 6.21
C ALA A 89 5.17 8.52 7.18
N GLY A 90 6.17 9.29 6.72
CA GLY A 90 7.24 9.79 7.58
C GLY A 90 6.75 10.74 8.67
N PHE A 91 5.78 11.61 8.35
CA PHE A 91 5.18 12.52 9.32
C PHE A 91 4.47 11.77 10.45
N LEU A 92 3.68 10.74 10.12
CA LEU A 92 2.97 9.91 11.10
C LEU A 92 3.94 9.09 11.95
N ALA A 93 4.99 8.54 11.35
CA ALA A 93 6.03 7.80 12.06
C ALA A 93 6.74 8.64 13.12
N GLY A 94 7.02 9.90 12.80
CA GLY A 94 7.64 10.84 13.73
C GLY A 94 6.78 11.21 14.94
N GLN A 95 5.52 10.78 15.00
CA GLN A 95 4.64 10.97 16.15
C GLN A 95 4.68 9.79 17.13
N LEU A 96 5.29 8.67 16.74
CA LEU A 96 5.38 7.49 17.60
C LEU A 96 6.43 7.68 18.71
N PRO A 97 6.26 7.03 19.87
CA PRO A 97 7.27 7.03 20.92
C PRO A 97 8.63 6.53 20.40
N PRO A 98 9.77 7.03 20.90
CA PRO A 98 11.11 6.64 20.44
C PRO A 98 11.38 5.14 20.50
N GLU A 99 10.75 4.43 21.44
CA GLU A 99 10.86 2.98 21.63
C GLU A 99 10.17 2.20 20.50
N ALA A 100 9.29 2.88 19.74
CA ALA A 100 8.55 2.36 18.60
C ALA A 100 9.09 2.92 17.27
N ASP A 101 10.42 3.03 17.13
CA ASP A 101 11.05 3.50 15.87
C ASP A 101 10.67 2.59 14.68
N LEU A 102 9.68 3.05 13.91
CA LEU A 102 9.20 2.39 12.70
C LEU A 102 9.92 2.87 11.44
N PHE A 103 10.92 3.75 11.54
CA PHE A 103 11.55 4.34 10.35
C PHE A 103 12.10 3.26 9.43
N ARG A 104 12.81 2.26 9.99
CA ARG A 104 13.29 1.11 9.20
C ARG A 104 12.15 0.34 8.54
N ALA A 105 11.08 0.03 9.28
CA ALA A 105 9.94 -0.72 8.75
C ALA A 105 9.23 0.04 7.62
N ILE A 106 9.19 1.38 7.70
CA ILE A 106 8.62 2.22 6.64
C ILE A 106 9.48 2.21 5.40
N ILE A 107 10.81 2.34 5.53
CA ILE A 107 11.72 2.25 4.39
C ILE A 107 11.64 0.87 3.71
N GLU A 108 11.54 -0.20 4.51
CA GLU A 108 11.33 -1.56 4.00
C GLU A 108 10.00 -1.68 3.25
N ALA A 109 8.91 -1.14 3.80
CA ALA A 109 7.59 -1.15 3.17
C ALA A 109 7.56 -0.35 1.85
N VAL A 110 8.17 0.84 1.82
CA VAL A 110 8.30 1.65 0.60
C VAL A 110 9.09 0.91 -0.47
N SER A 111 10.21 0.28 -0.09
CA SER A 111 11.05 -0.48 -1.01
C SER A 111 10.31 -1.71 -1.56
N ALA A 112 9.57 -2.42 -0.71
CA ALA A 112 8.76 -3.57 -1.11
C ALA A 112 7.65 -3.16 -2.09
N GLY A 113 6.91 -2.09 -1.78
CA GLY A 113 5.85 -1.57 -2.66
C GLY A 113 6.38 -1.06 -4.00
N HIS A 114 7.61 -0.54 -4.07
CA HIS A 114 8.23 -0.16 -5.35
C HIS A 114 8.53 -1.37 -6.25
N ALA A 115 8.93 -2.50 -5.66
CA ALA A 115 9.28 -3.71 -6.41
C ALA A 115 8.05 -4.54 -6.81
N GLU A 116 6.95 -4.41 -6.08
CA GLU A 116 5.74 -5.23 -6.24
C GLU A 116 5.11 -5.17 -7.65
N PRO A 117 4.91 -4.01 -8.30
CA PRO A 117 4.33 -3.96 -9.65
C PRO A 117 5.16 -4.70 -10.70
N GLN A 118 6.49 -4.64 -10.59
CA GLN A 118 7.39 -5.33 -11.52
C GLN A 118 7.29 -6.85 -11.35
N ARG A 119 7.13 -7.32 -10.12
CA ARG A 119 6.92 -8.75 -9.81
C ARG A 119 5.58 -9.23 -10.35
N MET A 120 4.50 -8.51 -10.07
CA MET A 120 3.15 -8.84 -10.59
C MET A 120 3.14 -8.89 -12.12
N ALA A 121 3.78 -7.91 -12.78
CA ALA A 121 3.90 -7.90 -14.24
C ALA A 121 4.73 -9.06 -14.78
N ALA A 122 5.76 -9.51 -14.06
CA ALA A 122 6.55 -10.68 -14.44
C ALA A 122 5.77 -12.00 -14.28
N GLU A 123 5.00 -12.12 -13.19
CA GLU A 123 4.13 -13.28 -12.91
C GLU A 123 3.04 -13.42 -13.98
N HIS A 124 2.32 -12.33 -14.30
CA HIS A 124 1.33 -12.33 -15.39
C HIS A 124 1.94 -12.73 -16.75
N ARG A 125 3.14 -12.25 -17.09
CA ARG A 125 3.81 -12.65 -18.35
C ARG A 125 4.12 -14.13 -18.38
N ALA A 126 4.64 -14.68 -17.28
CA ALA A 126 4.96 -16.11 -17.19
C ALA A 126 3.70 -16.98 -17.36
N GLU A 127 2.59 -16.60 -16.73
CA GLU A 127 1.30 -17.29 -16.88
C GLU A 127 0.81 -17.28 -18.34
N HIS A 128 0.91 -16.15 -19.02
CA HIS A 128 0.54 -16.05 -20.45
C HIS A 128 1.42 -16.92 -21.35
N ASP A 129 2.73 -17.00 -21.12
CA ASP A 129 3.66 -17.82 -21.91
C ASP A 129 3.38 -19.32 -21.74
N HIS A 130 2.96 -19.77 -20.55
CA HIS A 130 2.57 -21.16 -20.30
C HIS A 130 1.32 -21.59 -21.09
N HIS A 131 0.42 -20.66 -21.42
CA HIS A 131 -0.80 -20.96 -22.19
C HIS A 131 -0.59 -21.05 -23.71
N HIS A 132 0.53 -20.55 -24.24
CA HIS A 132 0.84 -20.57 -25.68
C HIS A 132 1.77 -21.70 -26.13
N GLY A 133 2.23 -22.57 -25.21
CA GLY A 133 3.22 -23.62 -25.49
C GLY A 133 2.70 -25.00 -25.94
N HIS A 134 1.40 -25.18 -26.22
CA HIS A 134 0.81 -26.49 -26.56
C HIS A 134 0.26 -26.63 -28.01
N GLY A 135 0.71 -25.80 -28.94
CA GLY A 135 0.26 -25.84 -30.34
C GLY A 135 1.31 -26.31 -31.34
N HIS A 136 1.11 -27.52 -31.88
CA HIS A 136 1.66 -28.09 -33.13
C HIS A 136 3.07 -28.72 -33.13
N ASP A 137 3.14 -29.98 -32.69
CA ASP A 137 3.89 -31.00 -33.42
C ASP A 137 2.90 -31.75 -34.34
N HIS A 138 2.87 -31.38 -35.62
CA HIS A 138 2.44 -32.29 -36.69
C HIS A 138 3.70 -32.69 -37.45
N ASP A 139 4.33 -33.76 -36.98
CA ASP A 139 5.24 -34.58 -37.79
C ASP A 139 4.45 -35.17 -38.96
N ASP A 140 4.75 -34.73 -40.18
CA ASP A 140 4.42 -35.49 -41.39
C ASP A 140 5.52 -35.32 -42.46
N PRO A 141 6.44 -36.29 -42.60
CA PRO A 141 7.29 -36.39 -43.76
C PRO A 141 6.93 -37.66 -44.57
N HIS A 142 5.85 -37.62 -45.36
CA HIS A 142 5.57 -38.66 -46.35
C HIS A 142 6.08 -38.31 -47.77
N HIS A 143 7.27 -38.85 -48.06
CA HIS A 143 7.72 -39.48 -49.31
C HIS A 143 7.38 -38.83 -50.68
N HIS A 144 8.42 -38.33 -51.35
CA HIS A 144 8.49 -38.31 -52.83
C HIS A 144 9.54 -39.30 -53.34
N HIS A 145 9.05 -40.32 -54.04
CA HIS A 145 9.82 -41.36 -54.71
C HIS A 145 10.46 -40.82 -56.01
N HIS A 146 11.74 -41.12 -56.21
CA HIS A 146 12.45 -40.99 -57.49
C HIS A 146 12.35 -42.29 -58.30
N HIS A 147 12.24 -42.10 -59.62
CA HIS A 147 12.45 -43.03 -60.75
C HIS A 147 11.41 -44.10 -61.07
#